data_AF-A0A3M1K5I2-F1
#
_entry.id   AF-A0A3M1K5I2-F1
#
_cell.length_a   1.000
_cell.length_b   1.000
_cell.length_c   1.000
_cell.angle_alpha   90.00
_cell.angle_beta   90.00
_cell.angle_gamma   90.00
#
_symmetry.space_group_name_H-M   'P 1'
#
loop_
_entity.id
_entity.type
_entity.pdbx_description
1 polymer ?
#
loop_
_entity_poly.entity_id
_entity_poly.type
_entity_poly.pdbx_seq_one_letter_code
_entity_poly.pdbx_strand_id
1 'polypeptide(L)'
;MKTLNHWLATCLALIFACSALAQAEEVLTGDQIARWMKSQQAVSAWGAANEQVLEKYEQDGSTDSDVFAMSPQSMLAPVHAAGLYNELGQLLAQYGFDSPEAWAELSMRIARAAMALEVDAASEEWNLDGQLAEIDASPNLTPEQKSTMKDMLRNNYAAMQSMIQAPAADKAALKPYMAELRTVLGTDEPD
;
A
#
# COMPACT_ATOMS: atom_id res chain seq x y z
N MET A 1 -58.98 -7.34 -8.08
CA MET A 1 -57.75 -6.66 -8.56
C MET A 1 -57.14 -5.75 -7.48
N LYS A 2 -56.94 -6.21 -6.23
CA LYS A 2 -56.25 -5.41 -5.18
C LYS A 2 -55.12 -6.16 -4.46
N THR A 3 -55.02 -7.48 -4.58
CA THR A 3 -53.99 -8.29 -3.92
C THR A 3 -52.72 -8.48 -4.76
N LEU A 4 -52.81 -8.36 -6.09
CA LEU A 4 -51.69 -8.59 -7.01
C LEU A 4 -50.64 -7.45 -7.00
N ASN A 5 -51.06 -6.21 -6.70
CA ASN A 5 -50.16 -5.04 -6.61
C ASN A 5 -49.34 -4.98 -5.32
N HIS A 6 -49.75 -5.70 -4.27
CA HIS A 6 -49.03 -5.70 -2.99
C HIS A 6 -47.85 -6.68 -3.03
N TRP A 7 -48.00 -7.82 -3.72
CA TRP A 7 -46.95 -8.84 -3.84
C TRP A 7 -45.78 -8.39 -4.74
N LEU A 8 -46.05 -7.63 -5.81
CA LEU A 8 -45.01 -7.06 -6.67
C LEU A 8 -44.18 -5.97 -5.97
N ALA A 9 -44.81 -5.18 -5.09
CA ALA A 9 -44.12 -4.15 -4.32
C ALA A 9 -43.23 -4.73 -3.21
N THR A 10 -43.60 -5.89 -2.63
CA THR A 10 -42.78 -6.54 -1.59
C THR A 10 -41.55 -7.25 -2.18
N CYS A 11 -41.67 -7.85 -3.37
CA CYS A 11 -40.53 -8.50 -4.04
C CYS A 11 -39.46 -7.50 -4.49
N LEU A 12 -39.85 -6.28 -4.89
CA LEU A 12 -38.88 -5.26 -5.33
C LEU A 12 -38.09 -4.65 -4.16
N ALA A 13 -38.68 -4.59 -2.96
CA ALA A 13 -38.01 -4.10 -1.75
C ALA A 13 -36.99 -5.10 -1.16
N LEU A 14 -37.15 -6.40 -1.42
CA LEU A 14 -36.22 -7.45 -0.96
C LEU A 14 -34.95 -7.57 -1.83
N ILE A 15 -35.02 -7.22 -3.12
CA ILE A 15 -33.86 -7.29 -4.02
C ILE A 15 -32.88 -6.13 -3.79
N PHE A 16 -33.35 -4.98 -3.30
CA PHE A 16 -32.50 -3.80 -3.05
C PHE A 16 -31.73 -3.86 -1.71
N ALA A 17 -32.08 -4.79 -0.82
CA ALA A 17 -31.46 -4.91 0.51
C ALA A 17 -30.15 -5.75 0.52
N CYS A 18 -29.82 -6.46 -0.56
CA CYS A 18 -28.62 -7.30 -0.64
C CYS A 18 -27.39 -6.59 -1.24
N SER A 19 -27.53 -5.37 -1.77
CA SER A 19 -26.44 -4.68 -2.47
C SER A 19 -25.43 -3.98 -1.54
N ALA A 20 -25.64 -4.04 -0.22
CA ALA A 20 -24.79 -3.40 0.79
C ALA A 20 -23.93 -4.41 1.57
N LEU A 21 -23.68 -5.60 1.02
CA LEU A 21 -22.50 -6.36 1.44
C LEU A 21 -21.29 -5.54 0.98
N ALA A 22 -20.68 -4.82 1.90
CA ALA A 22 -19.34 -4.31 1.73
C ALA A 22 -18.51 -5.43 1.09
N GLN A 23 -17.99 -5.21 -0.12
CA GLN A 23 -17.03 -6.13 -0.69
C GLN A 23 -15.83 -6.06 0.25
N ALA A 24 -15.77 -7.01 1.18
CA ALA A 24 -14.57 -7.24 1.94
C ALA A 24 -13.50 -7.53 0.88
N GLU A 25 -12.55 -6.61 0.77
CA GLU A 25 -11.41 -6.77 -0.13
C GLU A 25 -10.82 -8.15 0.14
N GLU A 26 -10.72 -8.98 -0.91
CA GLU A 26 -10.27 -10.36 -0.75
C GLU A 26 -8.88 -10.33 -0.11
N VAL A 27 -8.73 -11.00 1.03
CA VAL A 27 -7.49 -11.01 1.82
C VAL A 27 -6.32 -11.43 0.94
N LEU A 28 -5.18 -10.71 1.03
CA LEU A 28 -3.96 -11.16 0.37
C LEU A 28 -3.64 -12.61 0.74
N THR A 29 -3.53 -13.45 -0.27
CA THR A 29 -3.18 -14.86 -0.11
C THR A 29 -1.67 -15.07 -0.25
N GLY A 30 -1.14 -16.11 0.40
CA GLY A 30 0.27 -16.49 0.24
C GLY A 30 0.64 -16.78 -1.22
N ASP A 31 -0.28 -17.33 -2.01
CA ASP A 31 -0.07 -17.59 -3.44
C ASP A 31 0.05 -16.28 -4.24
N GLN A 32 -0.79 -15.28 -3.96
CA GLN A 32 -0.67 -13.96 -4.59
C GLN A 32 0.69 -13.32 -4.28
N ILE A 33 1.10 -13.33 -3.01
CA ILE A 33 2.38 -12.77 -2.57
C ILE A 33 3.55 -13.50 -3.24
N ALA A 34 3.53 -14.85 -3.25
CA ALA A 34 4.60 -15.65 -3.84
C ALA A 34 4.71 -15.47 -5.37
N ARG A 35 3.59 -15.41 -6.10
CA ARG A 35 3.60 -15.13 -7.55
C ARG A 35 4.07 -13.71 -7.83
N TRP A 36 3.64 -12.75 -7.02
CA TRP A 36 4.10 -11.37 -7.13
C TRP A 36 5.61 -11.26 -6.93
N MET A 37 6.19 -11.82 -5.85
CA MET A 37 7.63 -11.77 -5.61
C MET A 37 8.45 -12.35 -6.77
N LYS A 38 8.00 -13.48 -7.34
CA LYS A 38 8.62 -14.07 -8.53
C LYS A 38 8.51 -13.17 -9.77
N SER A 39 7.33 -12.59 -9.98
CA SER A 39 7.12 -11.67 -11.11
C SER A 39 7.94 -10.39 -10.99
N GLN A 40 8.16 -9.88 -9.77
CA GLN A 40 8.89 -8.64 -9.51
C GLN A 40 10.33 -8.74 -10.02
N GLN A 41 11.00 -9.87 -9.79
CA GLN A 41 12.35 -10.10 -10.33
C GLN A 41 12.38 -10.07 -11.86
N ALA A 42 11.38 -10.67 -12.50
CA ALA A 42 11.29 -10.72 -13.95
C ALA A 42 10.96 -9.37 -14.57
N VAL A 43 10.03 -8.63 -13.95
CA VAL A 43 9.69 -7.25 -14.34
C VAL A 43 10.88 -6.31 -14.13
N SER A 44 11.66 -6.48 -13.07
CA SER A 44 12.89 -5.71 -12.85
C SER A 44 13.92 -5.95 -13.96
N ALA A 45 14.20 -7.21 -14.30
CA ALA A 45 15.12 -7.54 -15.40
C ALA A 45 14.62 -7.04 -16.76
N TRP A 46 13.31 -7.15 -17.00
CA TRP A 46 12.66 -6.63 -18.20
C TRP A 46 12.71 -5.10 -18.27
N GLY A 47 12.49 -4.41 -17.15
CA GLY A 47 12.58 -2.95 -17.04
C GLY A 47 13.99 -2.47 -17.35
N ALA A 48 15.01 -3.11 -16.77
CA ALA A 48 16.42 -2.80 -17.06
C ALA A 48 16.76 -3.00 -18.56
N ALA A 49 16.21 -4.03 -19.20
CA ALA A 49 16.40 -4.25 -20.64
C ALA A 49 15.71 -3.18 -21.52
N ASN A 50 14.69 -2.50 -20.99
CA ASN A 50 13.89 -1.49 -21.68
C ASN A 50 14.11 -0.05 -21.17
N GLU A 51 15.05 0.15 -20.23
CA GLU A 51 15.30 1.40 -19.50
C GLU A 51 15.40 2.61 -20.44
N GLN A 52 16.27 2.53 -21.47
CA GLN A 52 16.47 3.63 -22.44
C GLN A 52 15.20 4.05 -23.20
N VAL A 53 14.21 3.18 -23.30
CA VAL A 53 12.93 3.50 -23.94
C VAL A 53 11.97 4.05 -22.90
N LEU A 54 11.90 3.44 -21.71
CA LEU A 54 11.02 3.83 -20.62
C LEU A 54 11.34 5.24 -20.09
N GLU A 55 12.62 5.56 -19.87
CA GLU A 55 13.10 6.87 -19.38
C GLU A 55 12.60 8.06 -20.21
N LYS A 56 12.35 7.86 -21.51
CA LYS A 56 11.82 8.93 -22.40
C LYS A 56 10.39 9.34 -22.08
N TYR A 57 9.66 8.46 -21.39
CA TYR A 57 8.25 8.60 -21.05
C TYR A 57 8.02 8.63 -19.54
N GLU A 58 9.06 8.42 -18.75
CA GLU A 58 9.08 8.80 -17.36
C GLU A 58 8.92 10.33 -17.31
N GLN A 59 7.87 10.77 -16.60
CA GLN A 59 7.70 12.20 -16.39
C GLN A 59 8.77 12.64 -15.38
N ASP A 60 9.66 13.54 -15.82
CA ASP A 60 10.54 14.29 -14.91
C ASP A 60 9.67 14.96 -13.84
N GLY A 61 9.69 14.41 -12.62
CA GLY A 61 9.11 15.05 -11.46
C GLY A 61 7.60 14.87 -11.26
N SER A 62 7.08 13.63 -11.28
CA SER A 62 5.99 13.34 -10.35
C SER A 62 6.55 13.47 -8.93
N THR A 63 6.43 14.68 -8.40
CA THR A 63 6.67 15.05 -7.00
C THR A 63 5.66 14.41 -6.05
N ASP A 64 4.79 13.53 -6.54
CA ASP A 64 4.11 12.52 -5.74
C ASP A 64 5.12 11.42 -5.37
N SER A 65 6.06 11.82 -4.52
CA SER A 65 6.78 10.93 -3.59
C SER A 65 5.83 10.18 -2.64
N ASP A 66 4.54 10.50 -2.71
CA ASP A 66 3.50 9.80 -2.02
C ASP A 66 3.14 8.50 -2.77
N VAL A 67 3.77 7.40 -2.36
CA VAL A 67 3.41 6.03 -2.76
C VAL A 67 1.92 5.74 -2.52
N PHE A 68 1.23 6.52 -1.66
CA PHE A 68 -0.20 6.41 -1.42
C PHE A 68 -1.07 7.12 -2.46
N ALA A 69 -0.51 8.08 -3.22
CA ALA A 69 -1.19 8.80 -4.31
C ALA A 69 -1.02 8.12 -5.68
N MET A 70 -0.10 7.16 -5.80
CA MET A 70 0.06 6.38 -7.02
C MET A 70 -1.21 5.59 -7.36
N SER A 71 -1.44 5.43 -8.67
CA SER A 71 -2.48 4.57 -9.24
C SER A 71 -1.84 3.53 -10.16
N PRO A 72 -2.52 2.39 -10.43
CA PRO A 72 -2.05 1.43 -11.42
C PRO A 72 -1.81 2.07 -12.79
N GLN A 73 -2.67 3.02 -13.17
CA GLN A 73 -2.59 3.73 -14.45
C GLN A 73 -1.37 4.64 -14.51
N SER A 74 -1.06 5.38 -13.43
CA SER A 74 0.14 6.20 -13.37
C SER A 74 1.42 5.35 -13.36
N MET A 75 1.40 4.20 -12.67
CA MET A 75 2.53 3.26 -12.65
C MET A 75 2.82 2.69 -14.06
N LEU A 76 1.78 2.44 -14.85
CA LEU A 76 1.91 1.85 -16.19
C LEU A 76 2.02 2.88 -17.32
N ALA A 77 1.93 4.19 -17.01
CA ALA A 77 1.92 5.24 -18.03
C ALA A 77 3.18 5.23 -18.94
N PRO A 78 4.41 5.08 -18.42
CA PRO A 78 5.61 4.99 -19.27
C PRO A 78 5.59 3.75 -20.18
N VAL A 79 5.11 2.62 -19.65
CA VAL A 79 4.99 1.35 -20.40
C VAL A 79 3.99 1.48 -21.56
N HIS A 80 2.85 2.13 -21.32
CA HIS A 80 1.87 2.43 -22.36
C HIS A 80 2.44 3.36 -23.43
N ALA A 81 3.06 4.46 -23.02
CA ALA A 81 3.61 5.47 -23.92
C ALA A 81 4.77 4.92 -24.79
N ALA A 82 5.56 4.00 -24.23
CA ALA A 82 6.60 3.26 -24.94
C ALA A 82 6.07 2.19 -25.91
N GLY A 83 4.77 1.88 -25.90
CA GLY A 83 4.19 0.80 -26.71
C GLY A 83 4.53 -0.61 -26.20
N LEU A 84 4.99 -0.72 -24.95
CA LEU A 84 5.52 -1.95 -24.34
C LEU A 84 4.47 -2.75 -23.55
N TYR A 85 3.24 -2.25 -23.46
CA TYR A 85 2.17 -2.85 -22.65
C TYR A 85 1.92 -4.34 -22.97
N ASN A 86 1.85 -4.70 -24.25
CA ASN A 86 1.60 -6.09 -24.65
C ASN A 86 2.77 -7.02 -24.31
N GLU A 87 3.99 -6.50 -24.31
CA GLU A 87 5.19 -7.25 -23.92
C GLU A 87 5.19 -7.51 -22.42
N LEU A 88 4.92 -6.48 -21.61
CA LEU A 88 4.76 -6.61 -20.17
C LEU A 88 3.62 -7.57 -19.82
N GLY A 89 2.48 -7.50 -20.52
CA GLY A 89 1.36 -8.42 -20.33
C GLY A 89 1.73 -9.88 -20.59
N GLN A 90 2.48 -10.15 -21.66
CA GLN A 90 2.98 -11.51 -21.96
C GLN A 90 3.97 -12.02 -20.92
N LEU A 91 4.83 -11.14 -20.38
CA LEU A 91 5.72 -11.48 -19.29
C LEU A 91 4.93 -11.87 -18.03
N LEU A 92 3.97 -11.03 -17.64
CA LEU A 92 3.17 -11.19 -16.43
C LEU A 92 2.21 -12.40 -16.49
N ALA A 93 1.72 -12.76 -17.68
CA ALA A 93 0.90 -13.95 -17.88
C ALA A 93 1.63 -15.24 -17.47
N GLN A 94 2.97 -15.29 -17.57
CA GLN A 94 3.78 -16.44 -17.13
C GLN A 94 3.74 -16.64 -15.61
N TYR A 95 3.39 -15.59 -14.88
CA TYR A 95 3.24 -15.60 -13.41
C TYR A 95 1.76 -15.64 -12.98
N GLY A 96 0.83 -15.83 -13.92
CA GLY A 96 -0.60 -15.97 -13.65
C GLY A 96 -1.32 -14.65 -13.37
N PHE A 97 -0.83 -13.53 -13.89
CA PHE A 97 -1.55 -12.26 -13.88
C PHE A 97 -2.40 -12.12 -15.14
N ASP A 98 -3.64 -11.67 -14.95
CA ASP A 98 -4.59 -11.45 -16.05
C ASP A 98 -4.25 -10.20 -16.87
N SER A 99 -3.64 -9.19 -16.25
CA SER A 99 -3.21 -7.96 -16.91
C SER A 99 -2.07 -7.24 -16.16
N PRO A 100 -1.37 -6.30 -16.82
CA PRO A 100 -0.45 -5.38 -16.16
C PRO A 100 -1.08 -4.57 -15.02
N GLU A 101 -2.34 -4.16 -15.13
CA GLU A 101 -3.06 -3.43 -14.07
C GLU A 101 -3.28 -4.30 -12.85
N ALA A 102 -3.68 -5.56 -13.03
CA ALA A 102 -3.85 -6.50 -11.91
C ALA A 102 -2.54 -6.72 -11.14
N TRP A 103 -1.42 -6.75 -11.87
CA TRP A 103 -0.08 -6.78 -11.25
C TRP A 103 0.24 -5.48 -10.51
N ALA A 104 0.02 -4.32 -11.14
CA ALA A 104 0.29 -3.01 -10.53
C ALA A 104 -0.55 -2.76 -9.27
N GLU A 105 -1.84 -3.13 -9.29
CA GLU A 105 -2.73 -3.08 -8.13
C GLU A 105 -2.19 -3.92 -6.97
N LEU A 106 -1.78 -5.17 -7.26
CA LEU A 106 -1.20 -6.05 -6.26
C LEU A 106 0.13 -5.50 -5.71
N SER A 107 1.00 -4.98 -6.58
CA SER A 107 2.27 -4.35 -6.21
C SER A 107 2.05 -3.20 -5.22
N MET A 108 1.13 -2.30 -5.52
CA MET A 108 0.82 -1.16 -4.64
C MET A 108 0.23 -1.61 -3.31
N ARG A 109 -0.67 -2.60 -3.32
CA ARG A 109 -1.28 -3.14 -2.10
C ARG A 109 -0.23 -3.78 -1.19
N ILE A 110 0.69 -4.57 -1.76
CA ILE A 110 1.81 -5.18 -1.04
C ILE A 110 2.75 -4.10 -0.48
N ALA A 111 3.16 -3.12 -1.30
CA ALA A 111 4.04 -2.04 -0.87
C ALA A 111 3.44 -1.23 0.29
N ARG A 112 2.17 -0.84 0.19
CA ARG A 112 1.45 -0.11 1.25
C ARG A 112 1.41 -0.90 2.56
N ALA A 113 1.09 -2.18 2.48
CA ALA A 113 0.97 -3.02 3.67
C ALA A 113 2.34 -3.38 4.29
N ALA A 114 3.39 -3.53 3.47
CA ALA A 114 4.76 -3.68 3.93
C ALA A 114 5.24 -2.40 4.66
N MET A 115 5.05 -1.21 4.06
CA MET A 115 5.37 0.05 4.74
C MET A 115 4.59 0.24 6.04
N ALA A 116 3.31 -0.14 6.09
CA ALA A 116 2.52 -0.07 7.31
C ALA A 116 3.09 -0.96 8.42
N LEU A 117 3.61 -2.14 8.07
CA LEU A 117 4.27 -3.03 9.02
C LEU A 117 5.60 -2.45 9.53
N GLU A 118 6.38 -1.79 8.66
CA GLU A 118 7.62 -1.11 9.10
C GLU A 118 7.31 0.05 10.05
N VAL A 119 6.25 0.84 9.78
CA VAL A 119 5.82 1.91 10.69
C VAL A 119 5.32 1.35 12.01
N ASP A 120 4.54 0.27 12.00
CA ASP A 120 4.09 -0.41 13.22
C ASP A 120 5.30 -0.85 14.05
N ALA A 121 6.30 -1.50 13.42
CA ALA A 121 7.51 -1.96 14.08
C ALA A 121 8.34 -0.80 14.67
N ALA A 122 8.58 0.25 13.88
CA ALA A 122 9.29 1.45 14.35
C ALA A 122 8.55 2.15 15.50
N SER A 123 7.21 2.13 15.48
CA SER A 123 6.39 2.68 16.56
C SER A 123 6.48 1.85 17.84
N GLU A 124 6.57 0.53 17.73
CA GLU A 124 6.77 -0.38 18.87
C GLU A 124 8.15 -0.18 19.51
N GLU A 125 9.18 0.12 18.70
CA GLU A 125 10.52 0.46 19.19
C GLU A 125 10.59 1.88 19.81
N TRP A 126 9.67 2.77 19.43
CA TRP A 126 9.63 4.13 19.93
C TRP A 126 9.09 4.18 21.38
N ASN A 127 9.99 4.45 22.34
CA ASN A 127 9.60 4.70 23.72
C ASN A 127 9.06 6.13 23.96
N LEU A 128 7.83 6.39 23.52
CA LEU A 128 7.18 7.71 23.68
C LEU A 128 7.14 8.14 25.16
N ASP A 129 6.78 7.23 26.06
CA ASP A 129 6.66 7.53 27.49
C ASP A 129 8.01 7.92 28.10
N GLY A 130 9.09 7.24 27.72
CA GLY A 130 10.45 7.57 28.15
C GLY A 130 10.87 8.97 27.69
N GLN A 131 10.63 9.30 26.42
CA GLN A 131 10.96 10.63 25.89
C GLN A 131 10.14 11.75 26.54
N LEU A 132 8.86 11.51 26.83
CA LEU A 132 8.02 12.45 27.57
C LEU A 132 8.56 12.66 29.00
N ALA A 133 9.00 11.58 29.67
CA ALA A 133 9.60 11.65 31.01
C ALA A 133 10.94 12.41 31.02
N GLU A 134 11.77 12.27 29.99
CA GLU A 134 13.01 13.04 29.84
C GLU A 134 12.75 14.55 29.71
N ILE A 135 11.72 14.94 28.94
CA ILE A 135 11.30 16.35 28.84
C ILE A 135 10.84 16.87 30.21
N ASP A 136 10.08 16.06 30.95
CA ASP A 136 9.60 16.43 32.29
C ASP A 136 10.76 16.56 33.30
N ALA A 137 11.78 15.72 33.20
CA ALA A 137 12.96 15.75 34.06
C ALA A 137 13.96 16.88 33.72
N SER A 138 13.87 17.48 32.53
CA SER A 138 14.84 18.48 32.09
C SER A 138 14.84 19.75 32.98
N PRO A 139 15.96 20.11 33.62
CA PRO A 139 16.03 21.29 34.48
C PRO A 139 16.18 22.61 33.69
N ASN A 140 16.50 22.52 32.40
CA ASN A 140 16.84 23.67 31.56
C ASN A 140 15.64 24.22 30.78
N LEU A 141 14.45 23.65 30.96
CA LEU A 141 13.23 24.02 30.24
C LEU A 141 12.22 24.65 31.19
N THR A 142 11.59 25.75 30.76
CA THR A 142 10.44 26.32 31.45
C THR A 142 9.22 25.40 31.33
N PRO A 143 8.19 25.56 32.19
CA PRO A 143 6.95 24.80 32.07
C PRO A 143 6.30 24.93 30.69
N GLU A 144 6.26 26.12 30.11
CA GLU A 144 5.70 26.35 28.76
C GLU A 144 6.51 25.64 27.67
N GLN A 145 7.85 25.64 27.78
CA GLN A 145 8.71 24.94 26.82
C GLN A 145 8.51 23.43 26.89
N LYS A 146 8.42 22.86 28.11
CA LYS A 146 8.11 21.43 28.29
C LYS A 146 6.77 21.06 27.68
N SER A 147 5.72 21.87 27.91
CA SER A 147 4.40 21.60 27.31
C SER A 147 4.48 21.59 25.79
N THR A 148 5.06 22.63 25.19
CA THR A 148 5.21 22.74 23.73
C THR A 148 5.97 21.55 23.14
N MET A 149 7.08 21.13 23.76
CA MET A 149 7.86 19.98 23.29
C MET A 149 7.09 18.66 23.39
N LYS A 150 6.36 18.44 24.48
CA LYS A 150 5.53 17.23 24.65
C LYS A 150 4.39 17.18 23.63
N ASP A 151 3.76 18.32 23.36
CA ASP A 151 2.68 18.39 22.38
C ASP A 151 3.22 18.15 20.97
N MET A 152 4.37 18.73 20.62
CA MET A 152 5.05 18.46 19.36
C MET A 152 5.40 16.98 19.20
N LEU A 153 5.95 16.35 20.24
CA LEU A 153 6.31 14.94 20.22
C LEU A 153 5.08 14.03 20.01
N ARG A 154 4.00 14.29 20.74
CA ARG A 154 2.74 13.52 20.59
C ARG A 154 2.12 13.71 19.22
N ASN A 155 2.10 14.94 18.71
CA ASN A 155 1.55 15.23 17.40
C ASN A 155 2.35 14.55 16.29
N ASN A 156 3.68 14.55 16.38
CA ASN A 156 4.55 13.86 15.43
C ASN A 156 4.33 12.35 15.46
N TYR A 157 4.23 11.76 16.66
CA TYR A 157 3.95 10.33 16.81
C TYR A 157 2.59 9.94 16.24
N ALA A 158 1.55 10.74 16.53
CA ALA A 158 0.21 10.54 15.98
C ALA A 158 0.18 10.70 14.45
N ALA A 159 0.91 11.68 13.92
CA ALA A 159 1.04 11.89 12.48
C ALA A 159 1.68 10.66 11.81
N MET A 160 2.80 10.15 12.35
CA MET A 160 3.47 8.94 11.86
C MET A 160 2.52 7.74 11.82
N GLN A 161 1.79 7.48 12.91
CA GLN A 161 0.77 6.40 12.99
C GLN A 161 -0.39 6.57 12.00
N SER A 162 -0.70 7.82 11.61
CA SER A 162 -1.79 8.11 10.68
C SER A 162 -1.40 8.06 9.21
N MET A 163 -0.12 8.21 8.87
CA MET A 163 0.33 8.36 7.48
C MET A 163 0.23 7.06 6.68
N ILE A 164 0.44 5.90 7.31
CA ILE A 164 0.56 4.63 6.59
C ILE A 164 -0.41 3.62 7.19
N GLN A 165 -1.57 3.47 6.54
CA GLN A 165 -2.56 2.46 6.91
C GLN A 165 -2.77 1.45 5.78
N ALA A 166 -2.93 0.20 6.17
CA ALA A 166 -3.30 -0.90 5.31
C ALA A 166 -4.32 -1.80 6.02
N PRO A 167 -5.16 -2.55 5.28
CA PRO A 167 -6.08 -3.50 5.88
C PRO A 167 -5.35 -4.47 6.83
N ALA A 168 -5.90 -4.70 8.01
CA ALA A 168 -5.27 -5.55 9.03
C ALA A 168 -5.03 -6.98 8.52
N ALA A 169 -5.91 -7.48 7.65
CA ALA A 169 -5.77 -8.79 7.02
C ALA A 169 -4.55 -8.87 6.09
N ASP A 170 -4.25 -7.80 5.36
CA ASP A 170 -3.08 -7.73 4.47
C ASP A 170 -1.78 -7.67 5.25
N LYS A 171 -1.76 -6.84 6.30
CA LYS A 171 -0.64 -6.83 7.26
C LYS A 171 -0.41 -8.23 7.84
N ALA A 172 -1.46 -8.91 8.27
CA ALA A 172 -1.34 -10.27 8.81
C ALA A 172 -0.82 -11.28 7.77
N ALA A 173 -1.26 -11.18 6.51
CA ALA A 173 -0.82 -12.05 5.43
C ALA A 173 0.64 -11.84 5.05
N LEU A 174 1.15 -10.61 5.13
CA LEU A 174 2.52 -10.25 4.74
C LEU A 174 3.55 -10.51 5.84
N LYS A 175 3.15 -10.51 7.12
CA LYS A 175 4.05 -10.73 8.27
C LYS A 175 5.05 -11.90 8.07
N PRO A 176 4.66 -13.09 7.59
CA PRO A 176 5.57 -14.21 7.38
C PRO A 176 6.63 -13.98 6.27
N TYR A 177 6.38 -13.03 5.37
CA TYR A 177 7.19 -12.77 4.16
C TYR A 177 8.06 -11.52 4.28
N MET A 178 7.98 -10.75 5.38
CA MET A 178 8.64 -9.44 5.49
C MET A 178 10.15 -9.48 5.23
N ALA A 179 10.84 -10.53 5.66
CA ALA A 179 12.27 -10.68 5.39
C ALA A 179 12.57 -10.75 3.87
N GLU A 180 11.78 -11.52 3.12
CA GLU A 180 11.93 -11.64 1.66
C GLU A 180 11.48 -10.35 0.95
N LEU A 181 10.41 -9.73 1.44
CA LEU A 181 9.85 -8.50 0.88
C LEU A 181 10.83 -7.34 0.97
N ARG A 182 11.60 -7.21 2.05
CA ARG A 182 12.60 -6.14 2.17
C ARG A 182 13.67 -6.21 1.09
N THR A 183 14.13 -7.42 0.79
CA THR A 183 15.09 -7.66 -0.29
C THR A 183 14.46 -7.37 -1.66
N VAL A 184 13.21 -7.79 -1.89
CA VAL A 184 12.50 -7.57 -3.17
C VAL A 184 12.16 -6.10 -3.42
N LEU A 185 11.78 -5.37 -2.37
CA LEU A 185 11.44 -3.95 -2.43
C LEU A 185 12.66 -3.03 -2.39
N GLY A 186 13.86 -3.57 -2.14
CA GLY A 186 15.09 -2.79 -2.02
C GLY A 186 15.13 -1.91 -0.77
N THR A 187 14.43 -2.29 0.31
CA THR A 187 14.42 -1.57 1.59
C THR A 187 15.47 -2.11 2.57
N ASP A 188 16.27 -3.10 2.17
CA ASP A 188 17.52 -3.44 2.86
C ASP A 188 18.56 -2.37 2.51
N GLU A 189 18.64 -1.31 3.31
CA GLU A 189 19.75 -0.36 3.24
C GLU A 189 21.04 -1.10 3.64
N PRO A 190 22.13 -1.07 2.85
CA PRO A 190 23.39 -1.63 3.29
C PRO A 190 23.95 -0.77 4.43
N ASP A 191 23.97 -1.32 5.65
CA ASP A 191 24.73 -0.80 6.80
C ASP A 191 26.22 -0.53 6.45
#